data_AF-A0A380AZ79-F1
#
_entry.id   AF-A0A380AZ79-F1
#
_cell.length_a   1.000
_cell.length_b   1.000
_cell.length_c   1.000
_cell.angle_alpha   90.00
_cell.angle_beta   90.00
_cell.angle_gamma   90.00
#
_symmetry.space_group_name_H-M   'P 1'
#
loop_
_entity.id
_entity.type
_entity.pdbx_description
1 polymer ?
#
loop_
_entity_poly.entity_id
_entity_poly.type
_entity_poly.pdbx_seq_one_letter_code
_entity_poly.pdbx_strand_id
1 'polypeptide(L)'
;MACGALGYQDLGLLFLGAGILSWLSLEPSILQRLRSQGEMPTPVRLSLGIQLAPALVACSAWLAINGGEADVLAKMLFGYGLLQLLFIVRLLPWYLKGPFNVSFWSFSFGLSALATTALHLGHASQEGILSALALPLFVFSNVLIGLLFVRTLMLLLQGKLLKYSRHP
;
A
#
# COMPACT_ATOMS: atom_id res chain seq x y z
N MET A 1 4.20 -13.86 -1.68
CA MET A 1 2.92 -14.24 -1.02
C MET A 1 2.41 -15.59 -1.50
N ALA A 2 1.90 -15.74 -2.73
CA ALA A 2 1.32 -17.01 -3.20
C ALA A 2 2.28 -18.21 -3.11
N CYS A 3 3.53 -18.05 -3.57
CA CYS A 3 4.56 -19.09 -3.45
C CYS A 3 4.80 -19.52 -1.98
N GLY A 4 4.84 -18.56 -1.06
CA GLY A 4 4.99 -18.85 0.37
C GLY A 4 3.81 -19.64 0.94
N ALA A 5 2.59 -19.24 0.60
CA ALA A 5 1.37 -19.94 1.03
C ALA A 5 1.26 -21.38 0.47
N LEU A 6 1.82 -21.63 -0.73
CA LEU A 6 1.81 -22.93 -1.39
C LEU A 6 3.06 -23.78 -1.07
N GLY A 7 4.00 -23.29 -0.25
CA GLY A 7 5.21 -24.03 0.11
C GLY A 7 6.31 -24.03 -0.95
N TYR A 8 6.29 -23.11 -1.92
CA TYR A 8 7.34 -22.92 -2.92
C TYR A 8 8.29 -21.79 -2.50
N GLN A 9 9.07 -21.97 -1.43
CA GLN A 9 9.86 -20.87 -0.83
C GLN A 9 10.93 -20.32 -1.79
N ASP A 10 11.71 -21.18 -2.45
CA ASP A 10 12.79 -20.75 -3.35
C ASP A 10 12.26 -19.95 -4.54
N LEU A 11 11.18 -20.41 -5.17
CA LEU A 11 10.49 -19.64 -6.22
C LEU A 11 9.98 -18.31 -5.67
N GLY A 12 9.45 -18.32 -4.45
CA GLY A 12 9.03 -17.11 -3.73
C GLY A 12 10.17 -16.12 -3.55
N LEU A 13 11.38 -16.57 -3.21
CA LEU A 13 12.58 -15.75 -3.08
C LEU A 13 13.02 -15.16 -4.43
N LEU A 14 12.99 -15.94 -5.51
CA LEU A 14 13.32 -15.46 -6.86
C LEU A 14 12.37 -14.33 -7.30
N PHE A 15 11.06 -14.52 -7.12
CA PHE A 15 10.07 -13.47 -7.45
C PHE A 15 10.15 -12.26 -6.51
N LEU A 16 10.42 -12.48 -5.21
CA LEU A 16 10.61 -11.39 -4.27
C LEU A 16 11.83 -10.55 -4.66
N GLY A 17 12.95 -11.19 -5.00
CA GLY A 17 14.16 -10.52 -5.46
C GLY A 17 13.91 -9.68 -6.72
N ALA A 18 13.22 -10.25 -7.71
CA ALA A 18 12.82 -9.52 -8.91
C ALA A 18 11.97 -8.27 -8.57
N GLY A 19 11.01 -8.41 -7.66
CA GLY A 19 10.16 -7.30 -7.21
C GLY A 19 10.92 -6.20 -6.47
N ILE A 20 11.72 -6.56 -5.47
CA ILE A 20 12.47 -5.59 -4.64
C ILE A 20 13.52 -4.86 -5.49
N LEU A 21 14.29 -5.57 -6.30
CA LEU A 21 15.32 -4.94 -7.13
C LEU A 21 14.71 -4.03 -8.20
N SER A 22 13.60 -4.43 -8.82
CA SER A 22 12.87 -3.58 -9.76
C SER A 22 12.33 -2.32 -9.07
N TRP A 23 11.71 -2.47 -7.89
CA TRP A 23 11.22 -1.34 -7.11
C TRP A 23 12.34 -0.35 -6.78
N LEU A 24 13.45 -0.82 -6.18
CA LEU A 24 14.56 0.05 -5.80
C LEU A 24 15.25 0.72 -7.01
N SER A 25 15.20 0.10 -8.18
CA SER A 25 15.71 0.70 -9.42
C SER A 25 14.80 1.83 -9.94
N LEU A 26 13.47 1.70 -9.79
CA LEU A 26 12.50 2.67 -10.30
C LEU A 26 12.21 3.82 -9.31
N GLU A 27 12.23 3.55 -8.01
CA GLU A 27 11.85 4.51 -6.96
C GLU A 27 12.61 5.84 -7.05
N PRO A 28 13.95 5.90 -7.27
CA PRO A 28 14.68 7.16 -7.38
C PRO A 28 14.18 8.03 -8.53
N SER A 29 13.93 7.44 -9.70
CA SER A 29 13.43 8.14 -10.89
C SER A 29 12.02 8.69 -10.66
N ILE A 30 11.16 7.92 -10.00
CA ILE A 30 9.80 8.35 -9.62
C ILE A 30 9.88 9.52 -8.65
N LEU A 31 10.65 9.40 -7.56
CA LEU A 31 10.77 10.47 -6.57
C LEU A 31 11.40 11.74 -7.15
N GLN A 32 12.39 11.59 -8.03
CA GLN A 32 12.98 12.72 -8.75
C GLN A 32 11.95 13.44 -9.63
N ARG A 33 11.14 12.68 -10.39
CA ARG A 33 10.04 13.25 -11.18
C ARG A 33 9.07 14.03 -10.30
N LEU A 34 8.68 13.47 -9.15
CA LEU A 34 7.71 14.09 -8.26
C LEU A 34 8.23 15.38 -7.61
N ARG A 35 9.55 15.50 -7.41
CA ARG A 35 10.18 16.67 -6.80
C ARG A 35 10.55 17.76 -7.80
N SER A 36 10.95 17.40 -9.03
CA SER A 36 11.66 18.33 -9.92
C SER A 36 10.93 18.72 -11.21
N GLN A 37 9.92 17.95 -11.65
CA GLN A 37 9.31 18.10 -12.98
C GLN A 37 7.89 18.71 -12.92
N GLY A 38 7.67 19.61 -11.94
CA GLY A 38 6.40 20.28 -11.74
C GLY A 38 5.28 19.40 -11.17
N GLU A 39 4.22 20.05 -10.71
CA GLU A 39 3.07 19.42 -10.07
C GLU A 39 2.31 18.50 -11.03
N MET A 40 1.89 17.34 -10.54
CA MET A 40 1.11 16.39 -11.34
C MET A 40 -0.32 16.93 -11.58
N PRO A 41 -0.89 16.69 -12.78
CA PRO A 41 -2.29 17.04 -13.06
C PRO A 41 -3.22 16.43 -12.02
N THR A 42 -4.22 17.19 -11.57
CA THR A 42 -5.18 16.76 -10.54
C THR A 42 -5.79 15.37 -10.76
N PRO A 43 -6.19 14.98 -11.99
CA PRO A 43 -6.80 13.66 -12.22
C PRO A 43 -5.89 12.46 -11.90
N VAL A 44 -4.57 12.62 -11.99
CA VAL A 44 -3.60 11.54 -11.79
C VAL A 44 -2.99 11.53 -10.39
N ARG A 45 -3.22 12.55 -9.55
CA ARG A 45 -2.61 12.62 -8.21
C ARG A 45 -2.94 11.39 -7.38
N LEU A 46 -4.20 10.96 -7.42
CA LEU A 46 -4.65 9.80 -6.65
C LEU A 46 -3.93 8.51 -7.05
N SER A 47 -3.41 8.38 -8.28
CA SER A 47 -2.62 7.18 -8.64
C SER A 47 -1.33 7.05 -7.83
N LEU A 48 -0.79 8.16 -7.30
CA LEU A 48 0.39 8.16 -6.44
C LEU A 48 0.13 7.49 -5.08
N GLY A 49 -1.12 7.22 -4.72
CA GLY A 49 -1.45 6.36 -3.58
C GLY A 49 -0.81 4.97 -3.66
N ILE A 50 -0.46 4.52 -4.88
CA ILE A 50 0.30 3.29 -5.09
C ILE A 50 1.68 3.30 -4.41
N GLN A 51 2.28 4.47 -4.14
CA GLN A 51 3.59 4.57 -3.48
C GLN A 51 3.60 4.08 -2.02
N LEU A 52 2.43 3.89 -1.41
CA LEU A 52 2.35 3.22 -0.11
C LEU A 52 2.70 1.73 -0.21
N ALA A 53 2.44 1.11 -1.35
CA ALA A 53 2.43 -0.33 -1.49
C ALA A 53 3.82 -1.01 -1.46
N PRO A 54 4.85 -0.53 -2.18
CA PRO A 54 6.03 -1.35 -2.46
C PRO A 54 6.70 -1.96 -1.23
N ALA A 55 7.01 -1.14 -0.22
CA ALA A 55 7.69 -1.60 0.98
C ALA A 55 6.86 -2.55 1.83
N LEU A 56 5.57 -2.23 2.02
CA LEU A 56 4.66 -3.04 2.83
C LEU A 56 4.29 -4.35 2.14
N VAL A 57 4.17 -4.34 0.81
CA VAL A 57 3.92 -5.55 0.01
C VAL A 57 5.16 -6.43 -0.03
N ALA A 58 6.35 -5.83 -0.15
CA ALA A 58 7.61 -6.57 -0.01
C ALA A 58 7.74 -7.19 1.39
N CYS A 59 7.39 -6.45 2.45
CA CYS A 59 7.36 -6.96 3.83
C CYS A 59 6.39 -8.13 3.97
N SER A 60 5.16 -7.99 3.47
CA SER A 60 4.15 -9.08 3.48
C SER A 60 4.62 -10.30 2.70
N ALA A 61 5.23 -10.10 1.53
CA ALA A 61 5.76 -11.19 0.72
C ALA A 61 6.95 -11.89 1.38
N TRP A 62 7.83 -11.15 2.04
CA TRP A 62 8.95 -11.68 2.84
C TRP A 62 8.45 -12.51 4.03
N LEU A 63 7.52 -11.96 4.82
CA LEU A 63 6.90 -12.66 5.95
C LEU A 63 6.20 -13.96 5.51
N ALA A 64 5.63 -13.98 4.30
CA ALA A 64 5.00 -15.19 3.76
C ALA A 64 6.00 -16.29 3.36
N ILE A 65 7.28 -15.96 3.08
CA ILE A 65 8.28 -16.94 2.63
C ILE A 65 9.31 -17.28 3.70
N ASN A 66 9.57 -16.39 4.66
CA ASN A 66 10.54 -16.60 5.74
C ASN A 66 9.96 -17.32 6.97
N GLY A 67 8.75 -17.88 6.88
CA GLY A 67 8.08 -18.54 8.00
C GLY A 67 7.37 -17.58 8.97
N GLY A 68 7.22 -16.30 8.62
CA GLY A 68 6.53 -15.31 9.44
C GLY A 68 7.40 -14.67 10.52
N GLU A 69 8.73 -14.84 10.43
CA GLU A 69 9.65 -14.29 11.41
C GLU A 69 9.77 -12.76 11.29
N ALA A 70 9.62 -12.07 12.43
CA ALA A 70 9.78 -10.61 12.54
C ALA A 70 11.26 -10.20 12.62
N ASP A 71 12.02 -10.59 11.60
CA ASP A 71 13.44 -10.31 11.46
C ASP A 71 13.76 -8.85 11.12
N VAL A 72 15.05 -8.56 10.94
CA VAL A 72 15.55 -7.22 10.65
C VAL A 72 15.02 -6.70 9.30
N LEU A 73 14.94 -7.55 8.29
CA LEU A 73 14.46 -7.15 6.96
C LEU A 73 12.98 -6.75 7.01
N ALA A 74 12.14 -7.55 7.67
CA ALA A 74 10.73 -7.26 7.85
C ALA A 74 10.52 -5.91 8.57
N LYS A 75 11.29 -5.65 9.64
CA LYS A 75 11.25 -4.39 10.40
C LYS A 75 11.71 -3.19 9.58
N MET A 76 12.76 -3.33 8.78
CA MET A 76 13.24 -2.25 7.89
C MET A 76 12.21 -1.91 6.81
N LEU A 77 11.64 -2.93 6.14
CA LEU A 77 10.61 -2.73 5.12
C LEU A 77 9.34 -2.09 5.71
N PHE A 78 8.91 -2.55 6.88
CA PHE A 78 7.77 -1.98 7.58
C PHE A 78 8.02 -0.53 8.00
N GLY A 79 9.20 -0.23 8.56
CA GLY A 79 9.59 1.13 8.93
C GLY A 79 9.59 2.10 7.74
N TYR A 80 10.11 1.68 6.59
CA TYR A 80 10.03 2.48 5.36
C TYR A 80 8.57 2.64 4.87
N GLY A 81 7.74 1.60 5.00
CA GLY A 81 6.30 1.68 4.74
C GLY A 81 5.58 2.71 5.61
N LEU A 82 5.92 2.76 6.91
CA LEU A 82 5.40 3.79 7.82
C LEU A 82 5.85 5.20 7.42
N LEU A 83 7.10 5.37 6.97
CA LEU A 83 7.56 6.65 6.44
C LEU A 83 6.72 7.10 5.23
N GLN A 84 6.43 6.19 4.29
CA GLN A 84 5.59 6.49 3.13
C GLN A 84 4.14 6.81 3.54
N LEU A 85 3.62 6.12 4.56
CA LEU A 85 2.32 6.46 5.14
C LEU A 85 2.31 7.88 5.71
N LEU A 86 3.34 8.30 6.44
CA LEU A 86 3.45 9.66 6.98
C LEU A 86 3.48 10.71 5.87
N PHE A 87 4.18 10.44 4.76
CA PHE A 87 4.15 11.32 3.59
C PHE A 87 2.76 11.42 2.98
N ILE A 88 2.04 10.30 2.85
CA ILE A 88 0.66 10.31 2.35
C ILE A 88 -0.29 11.06 3.27
N VAL A 89 -0.21 10.83 4.58
CA VAL A 89 -1.04 11.53 5.57
C VAL A 89 -0.77 13.05 5.51
N ARG A 90 0.49 13.45 5.41
CA ARG A 90 0.85 14.87 5.24
C ARG A 90 0.32 15.47 3.93
N LEU A 91 0.34 14.70 2.84
CA LEU A 91 -0.13 15.12 1.52
C LEU A 91 -1.64 14.90 1.32
N LEU A 92 -2.37 14.41 2.33
CA LEU A 92 -3.78 14.09 2.20
C LEU A 92 -4.64 15.28 1.73
N PRO A 93 -4.48 16.52 2.25
CA PRO A 93 -5.22 17.67 1.74
C PRO A 93 -4.94 17.97 0.26
N TRP A 94 -3.75 17.61 -0.23
CA TRP A 94 -3.35 17.77 -1.62
C TRP A 94 -3.97 16.70 -2.53
N TYR A 95 -4.07 15.46 -2.05
CA TYR A 95 -4.76 14.36 -2.73
C TYR A 95 -6.27 14.58 -2.84
N LEU A 96 -6.89 15.14 -1.79
CA LEU A 96 -8.34 15.27 -1.65
C LEU A 96 -8.93 16.54 -2.30
N LYS A 97 -8.17 17.27 -3.12
CA LYS A 97 -8.66 18.48 -3.82
C LYS A 97 -9.74 18.20 -4.89
N GLY A 98 -10.04 16.93 -5.20
CA GLY A 98 -11.04 16.54 -6.19
C GLY A 98 -12.15 15.65 -5.60
N PRO A 99 -13.25 15.45 -6.35
CA PRO A 99 -14.32 14.55 -5.93
C PRO A 99 -13.85 13.10 -5.88
N PHE A 100 -14.53 12.30 -5.06
CA PHE A 100 -14.32 10.86 -5.01
C PHE A 100 -14.48 10.23 -6.41
N ASN A 101 -13.56 9.35 -6.76
CA ASN A 101 -13.54 8.62 -8.02
C ASN A 101 -12.80 7.29 -7.84
N VAL A 102 -12.80 6.43 -8.86
CA VAL A 102 -12.23 5.08 -8.78
C VAL A 102 -10.73 5.09 -8.46
N SER A 103 -9.97 6.13 -8.84
CA SER A 103 -8.53 6.22 -8.58
C SER A 103 -8.17 6.25 -7.09
N PHE A 104 -9.13 6.52 -6.19
CA PHE A 104 -8.94 6.36 -4.74
C PHE A 104 -8.62 4.92 -4.32
N TRP A 105 -8.97 3.92 -5.13
CA TRP A 105 -8.60 2.53 -4.86
C TRP A 105 -7.10 2.24 -4.99
N SER A 106 -6.29 3.17 -5.54
CA SER A 106 -4.83 3.03 -5.58
C SER A 106 -4.20 2.83 -4.20
N PHE A 107 -4.79 3.41 -3.15
CA PHE A 107 -4.31 3.31 -1.77
C PHE A 107 -4.61 1.94 -1.15
N SER A 108 -5.61 1.22 -1.65
CA SER A 108 -6.12 0.00 -1.02
C SER A 108 -5.05 -1.08 -0.88
N PHE A 109 -4.20 -1.27 -1.90
CA PHE A 109 -3.18 -2.31 -1.87
C PHE A 109 -2.13 -2.05 -0.77
N GLY A 110 -1.66 -0.80 -0.65
CA GLY A 110 -0.77 -0.40 0.43
C GLY A 110 -1.42 -0.47 1.80
N LEU A 111 -2.68 -0.07 1.94
CA LEU A 111 -3.42 -0.14 3.20
C LEU A 111 -3.68 -1.58 3.66
N SER A 112 -4.04 -2.48 2.74
CA SER A 112 -4.19 -3.90 3.06
C SER A 112 -2.86 -4.52 3.48
N ALA A 113 -1.77 -4.20 2.78
CA ALA A 113 -0.44 -4.66 3.17
C ALA A 113 0.01 -4.10 4.53
N LEU A 114 -0.31 -2.82 4.82
CA LEU A 114 -0.09 -2.20 6.12
C LEU A 114 -0.79 -2.98 7.24
N ALA A 115 -2.08 -3.29 7.05
CA ALA A 115 -2.87 -4.01 8.03
C ALA A 115 -2.27 -5.40 8.34
N THR A 116 -1.98 -6.17 7.29
CA THR A 116 -1.46 -7.53 7.43
C THR A 116 -0.08 -7.54 8.07
N THR A 117 0.84 -6.69 7.61
CA THR A 117 2.21 -6.64 8.15
C THR A 117 2.25 -6.11 9.58
N ALA A 118 1.43 -5.11 9.92
CA ALA A 118 1.33 -4.60 11.27
C ALA A 118 0.86 -5.68 12.25
N LEU A 119 -0.14 -6.48 11.89
CA LEU A 119 -0.60 -7.61 12.71
C LEU A 119 0.47 -8.70 12.85
N HIS A 120 1.15 -9.09 11.77
CA HIS A 120 2.21 -10.10 11.83
C HIS A 120 3.36 -9.66 12.75
N LEU A 121 3.87 -8.45 12.56
CA LEU A 121 4.98 -7.93 13.35
C LEU A 121 4.59 -7.65 14.80
N GLY A 122 3.36 -7.20 15.02
CA GLY A 122 2.81 -6.99 16.34
C GLY A 122 2.61 -8.29 17.11
N HIS A 123 2.11 -9.34 16.46
CA HIS A 123 1.94 -10.64 17.09
C HIS A 123 3.29 -11.30 17.43
N ALA A 124 4.30 -11.13 16.57
CA ALA A 124 5.64 -11.65 16.79
C ALA A 124 6.42 -10.91 17.90
N SER A 125 5.98 -9.72 18.30
CA SER A 125 6.62 -8.92 19.35
C SER A 125 5.70 -8.88 20.58
N GLN A 126 5.99 -9.62 21.65
CA GLN A 126 5.11 -9.64 22.83
C GLN A 126 4.97 -8.26 23.51
N GLU A 127 6.01 -7.41 23.42
CA GLU A 127 6.02 -6.06 23.95
C GLU A 127 6.71 -5.08 22.98
N GLY A 128 6.44 -3.78 23.13
CA GLY A 128 7.12 -2.70 22.40
C GLY A 128 6.29 -1.99 21.33
N ILE A 129 6.97 -1.16 20.53
CA ILE A 129 6.30 -0.26 19.58
C ILE A 129 5.52 -1.00 18.48
N LEU A 130 6.00 -2.17 18.03
CA LEU A 130 5.36 -2.93 16.95
C LEU A 130 4.02 -3.53 17.39
N SER A 131 3.93 -4.07 18.61
CA SER A 131 2.66 -4.57 19.15
C SER A 131 1.69 -3.43 19.44
N ALA A 132 2.17 -2.31 19.97
CA ALA A 132 1.36 -1.12 20.18
C ALA A 132 0.77 -0.53 18.88
N LEU A 133 1.50 -0.62 17.76
CA LEU A 133 1.06 -0.10 16.47
C LEU A 133 0.13 -1.06 15.70
N ALA A 134 0.16 -2.36 16.02
CA ALA A 134 -0.54 -3.40 15.24
C ALA A 134 -2.05 -3.15 15.12
N LEU A 135 -2.73 -3.03 16.26
CA LEU A 135 -4.19 -2.85 16.28
C LEU A 135 -4.60 -1.47 15.72
N PRO A 136 -3.98 -0.34 16.10
CA PRO A 136 -4.29 0.96 15.51
C PRO A 136 -4.16 0.99 13.98
N LEU A 137 -3.07 0.45 13.43
CA LEU A 137 -2.86 0.43 11.98
C LEU A 137 -3.83 -0.51 11.26
N PHE A 138 -4.15 -1.67 11.86
CA PHE A 138 -5.16 -2.57 11.34
C PHE A 138 -6.55 -1.90 11.25
N VAL A 139 -6.99 -1.26 12.34
CA VAL A 139 -8.28 -0.56 12.38
C VAL A 139 -8.28 0.59 11.39
N PHE A 140 -7.22 1.40 11.36
CA PHE A 140 -7.05 2.51 10.42
C PHE A 140 -7.22 2.05 8.96
N SER A 141 -6.48 1.02 8.55
CA SER A 141 -6.57 0.49 7.18
C SER A 141 -7.97 -0.01 6.83
N ASN A 142 -8.61 -0.77 7.72
CA ASN A 142 -9.95 -1.31 7.47
C ASN A 142 -11.02 -0.22 7.40
N VAL A 143 -10.94 0.82 8.24
CA VAL A 143 -11.85 1.98 8.18
C VAL A 143 -11.72 2.68 6.83
N LEU A 144 -10.50 2.91 6.34
CA LEU A 144 -10.28 3.53 5.04
C LEU A 144 -10.79 2.66 3.89
N ILE A 145 -10.49 1.37 3.89
CA ILE A 145 -11.00 0.43 2.87
C ILE A 145 -12.53 0.36 2.91
N GLY A 146 -13.14 0.32 4.11
CA GLY A 146 -14.59 0.37 4.30
C GLY A 146 -15.20 1.65 3.74
N LEU A 147 -14.55 2.81 3.94
CA LEU A 147 -14.97 4.08 3.35
C LEU A 147 -14.90 4.03 1.81
N LEU A 148 -13.83 3.47 1.23
CA LEU A 148 -13.71 3.29 -0.21
C LEU A 148 -14.85 2.41 -0.75
N PHE A 149 -15.11 1.29 -0.09
CA PHE A 149 -16.19 0.37 -0.45
C PHE A 149 -17.56 1.05 -0.42
N VAL A 150 -17.89 1.73 0.68
CA VAL A 150 -19.18 2.42 0.84
C VAL A 150 -19.35 3.53 -0.21
N ARG A 151 -18.30 4.31 -0.50
CA ARG A 151 -18.33 5.35 -1.55
C ARG A 151 -18.48 4.77 -2.95
N THR A 152 -17.82 3.66 -3.25
CA THR A 152 -17.97 2.96 -4.52
C THR A 152 -19.38 2.38 -4.67
N LEU A 153 -19.95 1.79 -3.62
CA LEU A 153 -21.31 1.29 -3.63
C LEU A 153 -22.33 2.41 -3.87
N MET A 154 -22.16 3.57 -3.22
CA MET A 154 -22.99 4.75 -3.50
C MET A 154 -22.93 5.16 -4.97
N LEU A 155 -21.74 5.23 -5.57
CA LEU A 155 -21.59 5.57 -7.00
C LEU A 155 -22.22 4.54 -7.93
N LEU A 156 -22.13 3.26 -7.57
CA LEU A 156 -22.74 2.16 -8.31
C LEU A 156 -24.27 2.28 -8.28
N LEU A 157 -24.86 2.44 -7.09
CA LEU A 157 -26.30 2.58 -6.90
C LEU A 157 -26.86 3.85 -7.56
N GLN A 158 -26.06 4.91 -7.69
CA GLN A 158 -26.43 6.12 -8.42
C GLN A 158 -26.26 6.01 -9.94
N GLY A 159 -25.73 4.90 -10.47
CA GLY A 159 -25.43 4.73 -11.90
C GLY A 159 -24.31 5.64 -12.42
N LYS A 160 -23.48 6.20 -11.52
CA LYS A 160 -22.41 7.16 -11.85
C LYS A 160 -21.01 6.53 -11.88
N LEU A 161 -20.89 5.26 -11.50
CA LEU A 161 -19.60 4.57 -11.41
C LEU A 161 -18.95 4.40 -12.79
N LEU A 162 -19.73 3.94 -13.78
CA LEU A 162 -19.27 3.71 -15.14
C LEU A 162 -19.74 4.88 -16.01
N LYS A 163 -18.80 5.70 -16.49
CA LYS A 163 -19.10 6.70 -17.52
C LYS A 163 -19.08 6.01 -18.88
N TYR A 164 -20.25 5.66 -19.40
CA TYR A 164 -20.37 5.19 -20.79
C TYR A 164 -20.17 6.38 -21.73
N SER A 165 -18.99 6.51 -22.33
CA SER A 165 -18.77 7.42 -23.45
C SER A 165 -19.01 6.64 -24.73
N ARG A 166 -20.16 6.87 -25.38
CA ARG A 166 -20.38 6.39 -26.75
C ARG A 166 -19.43 7.21 -27.64
N HIS A 167 -18.33 6.61 -28.08
CA HIS A 167 -17.52 7.23 -29.13
C HIS A 167 -18.40 7.39 -30.38
N PRO A 168 -18.55 8.60 -30.93
CA PRO A 168 -19.22 8.80 -32.22
C PRO A 168 -18.41 8.19 -33.37
#